data_AF-A0A3B0SNW6-F1
#
_entry.id   AF-A0A3B0SNW6-F1
#
_cell.length_a   1.000
_cell.length_b   1.000
_cell.length_c   1.000
_cell.angle_alpha   90.00
_cell.angle_beta   90.00
_cell.angle_gamma   90.00
#
_symmetry.space_group_name_H-M   'P 1'
#
loop_
_entity.id
_entity.type
_entity.pdbx_description
1 polymer ?
#
loop_
_entity_poly.entity_id
_entity_poly.type
_entity_poly.pdbx_seq_one_letter_code
_entity_poly.pdbx_strand_id
1 'polypeptide(L)'
;MDRSGQVDLFDGRTGDKFDRKVTVGYIYMLKLHHLVDDKIHARSIGPYSLVTQQPLGGKAQFGGQRFGEMEVWALQAYGAAYTLQEMLTVKSDDVIGRTKVYEAIVKGDDSFEAGVPESFNVLVKEMRSLGLNVQLSSFGDEDEDGDDDGIAIAAE
;
A
#
# COMPACT_ATOMS: atom_id res chain seq x y z
N MET A 1 26.24 -48.12 14.88
CA MET A 1 26.50 -46.67 15.04
C MET A 1 27.27 -46.47 16.33
N ASP A 2 28.17 -45.47 16.34
CA ASP A 2 28.78 -44.98 17.58
C ASP A 2 27.69 -44.64 18.60
N ARG A 3 27.92 -44.86 19.90
CA ARG A 3 26.92 -44.60 20.97
C ARG A 3 26.50 -43.13 21.03
N SER A 4 27.34 -42.25 20.49
CA SER A 4 27.10 -40.81 20.36
C SER A 4 26.02 -40.45 19.33
N GLY A 5 25.68 -41.34 18.39
CA GLY A 5 24.81 -41.02 17.26
C GLY A 5 25.44 -40.08 16.22
N GLN A 6 26.76 -39.87 16.28
CA GLN A 6 27.49 -38.96 15.40
C GLN A 6 28.32 -39.71 14.36
N VAL A 7 28.46 -39.12 13.17
CA VAL A 7 29.23 -39.67 12.04
C VAL A 7 30.13 -38.61 11.42
N ASP A 8 31.17 -39.05 10.72
CA ASP A 8 31.99 -38.17 9.88
C ASP A 8 31.18 -37.80 8.62
N LEU A 9 31.05 -36.50 8.35
CA LEU A 9 30.35 -35.96 7.19
C LEU A 9 31.38 -35.30 6.27
N PHE A 10 31.11 -35.27 4.97
CA PHE A 10 31.96 -34.63 3.96
C PHE A 10 31.17 -33.54 3.24
N ASP A 11 31.81 -32.40 2.98
CA ASP A 11 31.18 -31.30 2.24
C ASP A 11 31.00 -31.69 0.77
N GLY A 12 29.76 -31.66 0.28
CA GLY A 12 29.41 -32.01 -1.10
C GLY A 12 29.91 -31.02 -2.16
N ARG A 13 30.41 -29.84 -1.77
CA ARG A 13 30.98 -28.86 -2.70
C ARG A 13 32.49 -29.02 -2.89
N THR A 14 33.22 -29.36 -1.83
CA THR A 14 34.70 -29.39 -1.81
C THR A 14 35.27 -30.81 -1.74
N GLY A 15 34.54 -31.75 -1.14
CA GLY A 15 35.03 -33.12 -0.88
C GLY A 15 35.79 -33.26 0.44
N ASP A 16 36.03 -32.17 1.16
CA ASP A 16 36.74 -32.19 2.44
C ASP A 16 35.85 -32.69 3.58
N LYS A 17 36.49 -33.28 4.59
CA LYS A 17 35.82 -33.75 5.80
C LYS A 17 35.47 -32.56 6.70
N PHE A 18 34.27 -32.54 7.28
CA PHE A 18 33.91 -31.55 8.30
C PHE A 18 34.80 -31.70 9.55
N ASP A 19 35.19 -30.57 10.16
CA ASP A 19 36.10 -30.52 11.33
C ASP A 19 35.60 -31.32 12.54
N ARG A 20 34.28 -31.51 12.66
CA ARG A 20 33.63 -32.20 13.77
C ARG A 20 32.64 -33.24 13.26
N LYS A 21 32.49 -34.31 14.05
CA LYS A 21 31.43 -35.31 13.83
C LYS A 21 30.05 -34.66 13.97
N VAL A 22 29.13 -35.03 13.08
CA VAL A 22 27.77 -34.46 13.01
C VAL A 22 26.76 -35.54 13.40
N THR A 23 25.74 -35.16 14.18
CA THR A 23 24.61 -36.04 14.50
C THR A 23 23.74 -36.20 13.26
N VAL A 24 23.57 -37.45 12.81
CA VAL A 24 22.75 -37.78 11.64
C VAL A 24 21.73 -38.84 12.04
N GLY A 25 20.50 -38.66 11.61
CA GLY A 25 19.42 -39.58 11.91
C GLY A 25 18.22 -39.36 11.00
N TYR A 26 17.22 -40.21 11.16
CA TYR A 26 15.95 -40.08 10.47
C TYR A 26 15.03 -39.17 11.28
N ILE A 27 14.68 -38.03 10.71
CA ILE A 27 13.68 -37.12 11.27
C ILE A 27 12.44 -37.13 10.39
N TYR A 28 11.26 -37.23 11.01
CA TYR A 28 9.99 -37.08 10.31
C TYR A 28 9.64 -35.60 10.22
N MET A 29 9.68 -35.05 9.00
CA MET A 29 9.34 -33.65 8.73
C MET A 29 8.01 -33.55 7.99
N LEU A 30 7.12 -32.70 8.47
CA LEU A 30 5.83 -32.43 7.85
C LEU A 30 5.90 -31.19 6.97
N LYS A 31 5.40 -31.29 5.74
CA LYS A 31 5.17 -30.14 4.87
C LYS A 31 3.86 -29.46 5.26
N LEU A 32 3.94 -28.22 5.74
CA LEU A 32 2.76 -27.42 6.06
C LEU A 32 2.08 -26.89 4.79
N HIS A 33 0.79 -26.58 4.89
CA HIS A 33 -0.01 -26.04 3.79
C HIS A 33 0.39 -24.60 3.38
N HIS A 34 1.24 -23.92 4.15
CA HIS A 34 1.61 -22.54 3.90
C HIS A 34 2.71 -22.42 2.84
N LEU A 35 2.33 -22.53 1.57
CA LEU A 35 3.25 -22.42 0.44
C LEU A 35 3.37 -20.98 -0.07
N VAL A 36 4.54 -20.67 -0.65
CA VAL A 36 4.81 -19.34 -1.23
C VAL A 36 3.91 -19.08 -2.43
N ASP A 37 3.65 -20.10 -3.23
CA ASP A 37 2.78 -20.04 -4.40
C ASP A 37 1.36 -19.53 -4.03
N ASP A 38 0.87 -19.89 -2.84
CA ASP A 38 -0.41 -19.43 -2.33
C ASP A 38 -0.36 -18.00 -1.76
N LYS A 39 0.82 -17.52 -1.35
CA LYS A 39 0.99 -16.24 -0.64
C LYS A 39 1.48 -15.10 -1.51
N ILE A 40 2.19 -15.36 -2.60
CA ILE A 40 2.68 -14.29 -3.47
C ILE A 40 1.50 -13.56 -4.12
N HIS A 41 1.55 -12.23 -4.11
CA HIS A 41 0.51 -11.35 -4.65
C HIS A 41 1.13 -10.03 -5.08
N ALA A 42 0.72 -9.53 -6.24
CA ALA A 42 1.13 -8.25 -6.78
C ALA A 42 -0.06 -7.59 -7.48
N ARG A 43 -0.07 -6.25 -7.46
CA ARG A 43 -1.12 -5.43 -8.07
C ARG A 43 -0.48 -4.21 -8.73
N SER A 44 -0.90 -3.93 -9.97
CA SER A 44 -0.67 -2.65 -10.65
C SER A 44 -1.91 -1.77 -10.57
N ILE A 45 -2.99 -2.21 -11.22
CA ILE A 45 -4.34 -1.60 -11.17
C ILE A 45 -5.37 -2.69 -10.83
N GLY A 46 -6.57 -2.30 -10.43
CA GLY A 46 -7.60 -3.26 -10.04
C GLY A 46 -8.88 -2.59 -9.58
N PRO A 47 -9.81 -3.34 -8.98
CA PRO A 47 -11.08 -2.81 -8.51
C PRO A 47 -10.90 -1.87 -7.30
N TYR A 48 -11.85 -0.95 -7.18
CA TYR A 48 -11.93 0.06 -6.12
C TYR A 48 -13.27 -0.02 -5.39
N SER A 49 -13.27 0.42 -4.14
CA SER A 49 -14.48 0.58 -3.33
C SER A 49 -15.41 1.62 -3.97
N LEU A 50 -16.72 1.36 -3.97
CA LEU A 50 -17.71 2.28 -4.50
C LEU A 50 -17.77 3.61 -3.72
N VAL A 51 -17.57 3.55 -2.41
CA VAL A 51 -17.74 4.70 -1.51
C VAL A 51 -16.42 5.45 -1.36
N THR A 52 -15.38 4.78 -0.85
CA THR A 52 -14.11 5.42 -0.51
C THR A 52 -13.17 5.60 -1.70
N GLN A 53 -13.49 5.00 -2.86
CA GLN A 53 -12.61 4.96 -4.05
C GLN A 53 -11.22 4.35 -3.82
N GLN A 54 -10.98 3.73 -2.67
CA GLN A 54 -9.72 3.08 -2.33
C GLN A 54 -9.63 1.67 -2.94
N PRO A 55 -8.40 1.17 -3.22
CA PRO A 55 -8.15 -0.20 -3.62
C PRO A 55 -8.81 -1.22 -2.69
N LEU A 56 -9.54 -2.21 -3.24
CA LEU A 56 -10.09 -3.30 -2.42
C LEU A 56 -8.98 -4.10 -1.73
N GLY A 57 -9.31 -4.82 -0.65
CA GLY A 57 -8.35 -5.65 0.10
C GLY A 57 -8.37 -7.12 -0.28
N GLY A 58 -7.24 -7.81 -0.11
CA GLY A 58 -7.15 -9.27 -0.20
C GLY A 58 -6.80 -9.82 -1.59
N LYS A 59 -6.03 -10.94 -1.60
CA LYS A 59 -5.53 -11.58 -2.83
C LYS A 59 -6.64 -11.98 -3.80
N ALA A 60 -7.76 -12.51 -3.29
CA ALA A 60 -8.87 -12.99 -4.12
C ALA A 60 -9.57 -11.87 -4.91
N GLN A 61 -9.49 -10.62 -4.46
CA GLN A 61 -10.11 -9.46 -5.09
C GLN A 61 -9.10 -8.63 -5.91
N PHE A 62 -7.91 -9.17 -6.16
CA PHE A 62 -6.78 -8.41 -6.71
C PHE A 62 -6.53 -7.14 -5.90
N GLY A 63 -6.58 -7.28 -4.57
CA GLY A 63 -6.56 -6.16 -3.64
C GLY A 63 -5.20 -5.47 -3.55
N GLY A 64 -5.22 -4.21 -3.12
CA GLY A 64 -4.02 -3.45 -2.80
C GLY A 64 -3.44 -3.86 -1.45
N GLN A 65 -2.20 -3.46 -1.20
CA GLN A 65 -1.59 -3.58 0.12
C GLN A 65 -2.08 -2.42 0.99
N ARG A 66 -2.45 -2.72 2.24
CA ARG A 66 -2.77 -1.68 3.21
C ARG A 66 -1.49 -0.93 3.59
N PHE A 67 -1.49 0.37 3.31
CA PHE A 67 -0.52 1.31 3.85
C PHE A 67 -1.14 1.94 5.11
N GLY A 68 -0.70 1.49 6.27
CA GLY A 68 -1.28 1.88 7.55
C GLY A 68 -0.59 3.10 8.16
N GLU A 69 -1.11 3.49 9.33
CA GLU A 69 -0.60 4.62 10.12
C GLU A 69 0.89 4.45 10.48
N MET A 70 1.32 3.23 10.82
CA MET A 70 2.73 2.95 11.14
C MET A 70 3.64 3.14 9.93
N GLU A 71 3.19 2.75 8.73
CA GLU A 71 3.95 2.95 7.51
C GLU A 71 3.98 4.42 7.08
N VAL A 72 2.90 5.17 7.32
CA VAL A 72 2.85 6.63 7.16
C VAL A 72 3.92 7.29 8.04
N TRP A 73 4.00 6.94 9.32
CA TRP A 73 5.03 7.45 10.21
C TRP A 73 6.44 7.15 9.74
N ALA A 74 6.66 5.96 9.17
CA ALA A 74 7.95 5.60 8.60
C ALA A 74 8.35 6.57 7.48
N LEU A 75 7.47 6.86 6.51
CA LEU A 75 7.77 7.83 5.44
C LEU A 75 7.94 9.26 5.94
N GLN A 76 7.15 9.67 6.93
CA GLN A 76 7.29 10.97 7.57
C GLN A 76 8.66 11.13 8.25
N ALA A 77 9.12 10.10 8.97
CA ALA A 77 10.43 10.11 9.63
C ALA A 77 11.60 10.20 8.63
N TYR A 78 11.45 9.61 7.45
CA TYR A 78 12.42 9.77 6.36
C TYR A 78 12.36 11.13 5.65
N GLY A 79 11.33 11.96 5.92
CA GLY A 79 11.10 13.20 5.19
C GLY A 79 10.66 12.99 3.73
N ALA A 80 10.11 11.81 3.41
CA ALA A 80 9.71 11.44 2.06
C ALA A 80 8.32 12.01 1.70
N ALA A 81 8.20 13.34 1.65
CA ALA A 81 6.92 14.04 1.49
C ALA A 81 6.19 13.66 0.17
N TYR A 82 6.90 13.67 -0.96
CA TYR A 82 6.31 13.34 -2.26
C TYR A 82 5.89 11.87 -2.35
N THR A 83 6.68 10.95 -1.81
CA THR A 83 6.32 9.53 -1.77
C THR A 83 5.09 9.31 -0.89
N LEU A 84 5.01 9.98 0.25
CA LEU A 84 3.84 9.91 1.11
C LEU A 84 2.60 10.48 0.42
N GLN A 85 2.72 11.64 -0.23
CA GLN A 85 1.64 12.24 -1.01
C GLN A 85 1.15 11.28 -2.10
N GLU A 86 2.06 10.70 -2.87
CA GLU A 86 1.75 9.73 -3.92
C GLU A 86 0.99 8.50 -3.38
N MET A 87 1.41 7.98 -2.22
CA MET A 87 0.75 6.85 -1.56
C MET A 87 -0.67 7.19 -1.08
N LEU A 88 -0.90 8.43 -0.65
CA LEU A 88 -2.19 8.88 -0.11
C LEU A 88 -3.15 9.40 -1.20
N THR A 89 -2.67 9.81 -2.37
CA THR A 89 -3.49 10.36 -3.46
C THR A 89 -3.58 9.39 -4.64
N VAL A 90 -2.67 9.50 -5.62
CA VAL A 90 -2.79 8.87 -6.93
C VAL A 90 -2.69 7.33 -6.89
N LYS A 91 -2.03 6.76 -5.88
CA LYS A 91 -1.97 5.30 -5.67
C LYS A 91 -3.15 4.75 -4.86
N SER A 92 -4.02 5.63 -4.36
CA SER A 92 -5.15 5.29 -3.49
C SER A 92 -6.48 5.74 -4.11
N ASP A 93 -6.93 6.95 -3.83
CA ASP A 93 -8.31 7.40 -4.00
C ASP A 93 -8.47 8.72 -4.76
N ASP A 94 -7.39 9.30 -5.30
CA ASP A 94 -7.49 10.39 -6.27
C ASP A 94 -7.90 9.81 -7.65
N VAL A 95 -9.19 9.91 -7.97
CA VAL A 95 -9.80 9.31 -9.18
C VAL A 95 -9.26 9.94 -10.47
N ILE A 96 -9.05 11.25 -10.46
CA ILE A 96 -8.57 11.98 -11.64
C ILE A 96 -7.06 11.79 -11.76
N GLY A 97 -6.33 12.01 -10.67
CA GLY A 97 -4.87 11.87 -10.61
C GLY A 97 -4.39 10.48 -10.99
N ARG A 98 -5.04 9.41 -10.52
CA ARG A 98 -4.64 8.03 -10.88
C ARG A 98 -4.77 7.74 -12.37
N THR A 99 -5.79 8.31 -13.03
CA THR A 99 -6.03 8.11 -14.47
C THR A 99 -4.98 8.87 -15.28
N LYS A 100 -4.71 10.13 -14.92
CA LYS A 100 -3.66 10.95 -15.54
C LYS A 100 -2.27 10.33 -15.38
N VAL A 101 -1.93 9.84 -14.18
CA VAL A 101 -0.65 9.16 -13.92
C VAL A 101 -0.51 7.91 -14.76
N TYR A 102 -1.56 7.10 -14.90
CA TYR A 102 -1.50 5.92 -15.76
C TYR A 102 -1.24 6.31 -17.23
N GLU A 103 -1.92 7.34 -17.74
CA GLU A 103 -1.66 7.85 -19.09
C GLU A 103 -0.25 8.41 -19.26
N ALA A 104 0.25 9.15 -18.28
CA ALA A 104 1.59 9.73 -18.29
C ALA A 104 2.66 8.62 -18.36
N ILE A 105 2.53 7.57 -17.55
CA ILE A 105 3.41 6.39 -17.56
C ILE A 105 3.41 5.72 -18.95
N VAL A 106 2.24 5.59 -19.59
CA VAL A 106 2.13 5.01 -20.94
C VAL A 106 2.77 5.90 -22.00
N LYS A 107 2.68 7.23 -21.84
CA LYS A 107 3.28 8.22 -22.75
C LYS A 107 4.79 8.43 -22.50
N GLY A 108 5.31 7.96 -21.37
CA GLY A 108 6.69 8.20 -20.94
C GLY A 108 6.93 9.62 -20.44
N ASP A 109 5.89 10.27 -19.94
CA ASP A 109 5.96 11.59 -19.29
C ASP A 109 5.93 11.42 -17.77
N ASP A 110 6.69 12.26 -17.07
CA ASP A 110 6.83 12.25 -15.61
C ASP A 110 5.96 13.33 -14.94
N SER A 111 5.03 13.94 -15.68
CA SER A 111 4.08 14.93 -15.15
C SER A 111 3.26 14.34 -13.98
N PHE A 112 3.38 14.95 -12.80
CA PHE A 112 2.72 14.51 -11.58
C PHE A 112 1.98 15.66 -10.92
N GLU A 113 0.65 15.57 -10.86
CA GLU A 113 -0.20 16.47 -10.10
C GLU A 113 -1.12 15.64 -9.21
N ALA A 114 -1.01 15.84 -7.89
CA ALA A 114 -1.87 15.21 -6.89
C ALA A 114 -3.05 16.14 -6.58
N GLY A 115 -4.27 15.62 -6.75
CA GLY A 115 -5.50 16.30 -6.38
C GLY A 115 -5.93 16.05 -4.94
N VAL A 116 -7.19 16.40 -4.65
CA VAL A 116 -7.83 16.14 -3.36
C VAL A 116 -8.27 14.67 -3.29
N PRO A 117 -7.90 13.91 -2.25
CA PRO A 117 -8.39 12.55 -2.01
C PRO A 117 -9.91 12.45 -1.96
N GLU A 118 -10.51 11.44 -2.58
CA GLU A 118 -11.97 11.26 -2.48
C GLU A 118 -12.38 10.89 -1.04
N SER A 119 -11.52 10.25 -0.26
CA SER A 119 -11.77 10.01 1.17
C SER A 119 -11.98 11.30 1.97
N PHE A 120 -11.32 12.40 1.60
CA PHE A 120 -11.54 13.70 2.21
C PHE A 120 -12.92 14.28 1.83
N ASN A 121 -13.33 14.13 0.56
CA ASN A 121 -14.67 14.53 0.13
C ASN A 121 -15.77 13.74 0.83
N VAL A 122 -15.57 12.44 1.03
CA VAL A 122 -16.47 11.57 1.81
C VAL A 122 -16.55 12.07 3.25
N LEU A 123 -15.42 12.36 3.89
CA LEU A 123 -15.37 12.91 5.25
C LEU A 123 -16.20 14.20 5.39
N VAL A 124 -16.03 15.16 4.48
CA VAL A 124 -16.78 16.43 4.52
C VAL A 124 -18.29 16.19 4.37
N LYS A 125 -18.70 15.29 3.48
CA LYS A 125 -20.12 14.92 3.30
C LYS A 125 -20.69 14.24 4.55
N GLU A 126 -19.91 13.35 5.19
CA GLU A 126 -20.32 12.70 6.44
C GLU A 126 -20.47 13.71 7.59
N MET A 127 -19.57 14.68 7.72
CA MET A 127 -19.71 15.75 8.72
C MET A 127 -20.93 16.64 8.46
N ARG A 128 -21.19 17.02 7.21
CA ARG A 128 -22.39 17.78 6.82
C ARG A 128 -23.69 17.03 7.11
N SER A 129 -23.68 15.71 6.99
CA SER A 129 -24.85 14.87 7.34
C SER A 129 -25.22 14.93 8.83
N LEU A 130 -24.25 15.28 9.69
CA LEU A 130 -24.45 15.49 11.12
C LEU A 130 -24.86 16.93 11.47
N GLY A 131 -25.06 17.81 10.48
CA GLY A 131 -25.35 19.22 10.69
C GLY A 131 -24.11 20.08 10.99
N LEU A 132 -22.90 19.58 10.73
CA LEU A 132 -21.67 20.35 10.86
C LEU A 132 -21.30 20.99 9.50
N ASN A 133 -21.28 22.31 9.42
CA ASN A 133 -20.81 23.01 8.23
C ASN A 133 -19.27 23.09 8.22
N VAL A 134 -18.65 22.40 7.26
CA VAL A 134 -17.20 22.43 7.03
C VAL A 134 -16.95 23.00 5.64
N GLN A 135 -16.12 24.04 5.58
CA GLN A 135 -15.71 24.74 4.37
C GLN A 135 -14.19 24.86 4.34
N LEU A 136 -13.61 24.81 3.14
CA LEU A 136 -12.20 25.09 2.92
C LEU A 136 -12.07 26.60 2.72
N SER A 137 -11.37 27.27 3.64
CA SER A 137 -11.03 28.68 3.46
C SER A 137 -9.69 28.82 2.74
N SER A 138 -9.61 29.75 1.80
CA SER A 138 -8.33 30.19 1.26
C SER A 138 -7.75 31.29 2.15
N PHE A 139 -6.43 31.44 2.19
CA PHE A 139 -5.79 32.53 2.94
C PHE A 139 -6.06 33.86 2.21
N GLY A 140 -7.14 34.54 2.59
CA GLY A 140 -7.60 35.79 1.97
C GLY A 140 -9.11 36.00 2.02
N ASP A 141 -9.89 34.94 2.24
CA ASP A 141 -11.35 35.01 2.35
C ASP A 141 -11.74 35.18 3.83
N GLU A 142 -11.55 36.38 4.37
CA GLU A 142 -12.27 36.81 5.56
C GLU A 142 -13.68 37.26 5.12
N ASP A 143 -14.67 36.45 5.47
CA ASP A 143 -16.08 36.79 5.66
C ASP A 143 -16.84 37.44 4.49
N GLU A 144 -17.41 36.61 3.61
CA GLU A 144 -18.72 36.89 3.05
C GLU A 144 -19.69 35.76 3.44
N ASP A 145 -20.32 35.92 4.61
CA ASP A 145 -21.56 35.23 4.94
C ASP A 145 -22.62 35.63 3.91
N GLY A 146 -22.78 34.81 2.88
CA GLY A 146 -23.82 34.94 1.88
C GLY A 146 -24.17 33.57 1.33
N ASP A 147 -25.42 33.14 1.55
CA ASP A 147 -26.01 31.94 0.96
C ASP A 147 -25.68 31.86 -0.54
N ASP A 148 -24.72 31.01 -0.93
CA ASP A 148 -24.51 30.61 -2.31
C ASP A 148 -24.55 29.08 -2.42
N ASP A 149 -25.68 28.59 -2.91
CA ASP A 149 -25.82 27.28 -3.54
C ASP A 149 -24.93 27.24 -4.79
N GLY A 150 -23.63 27.00 -4.60
CA GLY A 150 -22.63 27.14 -5.65
C GLY A 150 -21.48 26.14 -5.55
N ILE A 151 -21.74 24.83 -5.52
CA ILE A 151 -20.69 23.85 -5.87
C ILE A 151 -20.53 23.83 -7.39
N ALA A 152 -19.80 24.83 -7.87
CA ALA A 152 -19.08 24.82 -9.14
C ALA A 152 -17.90 25.76 -8.90
N ILE A 153 -16.66 25.29 -8.76
CA ILE A 153 -15.77 24.95 -9.89
C ILE A 153 -14.49 24.37 -9.26
N ALA A 154 -14.06 23.19 -9.73
CA ALA A 154 -12.67 22.86 -10.06
C ALA A 154 -12.51 21.34 -10.28
N ALA A 155 -12.99 20.85 -11.43
CA ALA A 155 -12.50 19.64 -12.10
C ALA A 155 -13.17 19.52 -13.47
N GLU A 156 -12.57 20.15 -14.48
CA GLU A 156 -12.50 19.56 -15.82
C GLU A 156 -11.15 18.83 -15.93
#